data_AF-A0A8B9SV33-F1
#
_entry.id   AF-A0A8B9SV33-F1
#
_cell.length_a   1.000
_cell.length_b   1.000
_cell.length_c   1.000
_cell.angle_alpha   90.00
_cell.angle_beta   90.00
_cell.angle_gamma   90.00
#
_symmetry.space_group_name_H-M   'P 1'
#
loop_
_entity.id
_entity.type
_entity.pdbx_description
1 polymer ?
#
loop_
_entity_poly.entity_id
_entity_poly.type
_entity_poly.pdbx_seq_one_letter_code
_entity_poly.pdbx_strand_id
1 'polypeptide(L)'
;MFVWLLNRWIVVRRDVYALHCALHIAAPPPAEEEPPSQPHLGELTASHVTPDSVQLEWSVPEGTFDSFTVQYKDAQGQPQVLPVDGDSRTVTVPGLSPSRRYKFNLYGMWGRKRVGPVSTDLTVSHITPSSVQLEWSVPEGTFDSFTLQYRDVQGQPHALRVDGDSRTVTVPGLLPSHRYKFNLYGMWGRKRLGPISTDAEPPSQPYLGELTASHVTRDSVQLEWSVPEGKFDSFKVQYKDEQDQLQVLPVDGDSRTVTVPGLSPSHHYKFNLYGMWGQKRLGPISTDTVTGETPLLHPYPRDCVEEQLNGPRPSHEALIFLGGDRQRPLRVFCDMETDGGGWLVFQRRMNGATDFWRGWEEYAHGFGNVSQEFWLGNEALHALTAAGPTELRVDLRTPLDAAFAHYRDFAVAGPEEHYRLHLGAYSGTAGDAMSYHAGSPFSTMPTSPDKALSRSPQGINWFPWKGFEFSIPFTEMKLRPHLGRAPGTGGSRRK
;
A
#
# COMPACT_ATOMS: atom_id res chain seq x y z
N MET A 1 54.83 18.84 25.11
CA MET A 1 54.26 20.19 24.94
C MET A 1 53.52 20.16 23.60
N PHE A 2 52.38 19.49 23.48
CA PHE A 2 51.02 19.99 23.72
C PHE A 2 50.15 18.89 24.38
N VAL A 3 50.23 18.81 25.71
CA VAL A 3 49.35 18.01 26.58
C VAL A 3 48.67 18.98 27.57
N TRP A 4 48.42 20.20 27.11
CA TRP A 4 47.87 21.29 27.89
C TRP A 4 46.96 22.08 26.96
N LEU A 5 45.63 21.94 27.12
CA LEU A 5 44.57 22.93 26.85
C LEU A 5 43.21 22.27 26.53
N LEU A 6 42.72 21.43 27.44
CA LEU A 6 41.28 21.14 27.56
C LEU A 6 40.82 21.14 29.02
N ASN A 7 41.59 21.79 29.89
CA ASN A 7 41.39 21.78 31.34
C ASN A 7 41.14 23.18 31.92
N ARG A 8 40.26 23.94 31.27
CA ARG A 8 39.52 25.08 31.82
C ARG A 8 38.21 25.16 31.03
N TRP A 9 37.15 25.71 31.64
CA TRP A 9 35.73 25.58 31.25
C TRP A 9 35.17 24.19 31.68
N ILE A 10 34.49 23.95 32.81
CA ILE A 10 33.52 24.72 33.63
C ILE A 10 33.61 24.25 35.11
N VAL A 11 33.41 25.16 36.06
CA VAL A 11 33.40 24.94 37.52
C VAL A 11 31.95 24.84 38.04
N VAL A 12 31.76 24.12 39.16
CA VAL A 12 30.58 24.11 40.09
C VAL A 12 29.44 23.19 39.62
N ARG A 13 28.89 22.21 40.35
CA ARG A 13 28.87 21.81 41.77
C ARG A 13 28.52 20.31 41.85
N ARG A 14 29.01 19.62 42.89
CA ARG A 14 28.40 18.39 43.43
C ARG A 14 27.02 18.72 43.99
N ASP A 15 26.04 17.85 43.79
CA ASP A 15 25.27 17.27 44.91
C ASP A 15 24.20 16.23 44.48
N VAL A 16 24.19 15.15 45.27
CA VAL A 16 23.05 14.35 45.74
C VAL A 16 22.45 13.23 44.84
N TYR A 17 22.57 12.02 45.39
CA TYR A 17 21.83 10.80 45.09
C TYR A 17 20.35 10.90 45.51
N ALA A 18 19.44 10.35 44.71
CA ALA A 18 18.33 9.46 45.15
C ALA A 18 17.43 9.07 43.96
N LEU A 19 17.13 7.78 43.78
CA LEU A 19 15.76 7.24 43.93
C LEU A 19 15.71 5.71 43.85
N HIS A 20 14.76 5.16 44.62
CA HIS A 20 14.37 3.77 44.79
C HIS A 20 13.40 3.27 43.70
N CYS A 21 13.34 1.93 43.55
CA CYS A 21 12.19 1.04 43.28
C CYS A 21 11.25 1.36 42.10
N ALA A 22 10.60 0.41 41.41
CA ALA A 22 10.53 -1.05 41.41
C ALA A 22 9.77 -1.40 40.11
N LEU A 23 9.89 -2.63 39.59
CA LEU A 23 8.89 -3.15 38.67
C LEU A 23 8.71 -4.65 38.87
N HIS A 24 7.46 -5.00 39.16
CA HIS A 24 6.94 -6.34 39.32
C HIS A 24 6.79 -7.07 37.97
N ILE A 25 6.82 -8.39 38.11
CA ILE A 25 6.62 -9.45 37.15
C ILE A 25 5.25 -9.32 36.45
N ALA A 26 5.22 -9.61 35.15
CA ALA A 26 4.01 -10.06 34.45
C ALA A 26 4.34 -11.36 33.70
N ALA A 27 3.54 -12.40 33.98
CA ALA A 27 3.58 -13.70 33.34
C ALA A 27 2.96 -13.64 31.91
N PRO A 28 3.31 -14.57 31.00
CA PRO A 28 2.74 -14.60 29.65
C PRO A 28 1.30 -15.18 29.63
N PRO A 29 0.47 -14.78 28.65
CA PRO A 29 -0.94 -15.18 28.54
C PRO A 29 -1.13 -16.61 27.98
N PRO A 30 -2.32 -17.22 28.17
CA PRO A 30 -2.64 -18.55 27.65
C PRO A 30 -2.99 -18.54 26.15
N ALA A 31 -2.81 -19.69 25.50
CA ALA A 31 -2.95 -19.90 24.06
C ALA A 31 -4.39 -19.72 23.55
N GLU A 32 -4.52 -19.09 22.36
CA GLU A 32 -5.76 -18.91 21.60
C GLU A 32 -6.18 -20.21 20.89
N GLU A 33 -7.47 -20.58 21.00
CA GLU A 33 -8.13 -21.58 20.16
C GLU A 33 -8.46 -20.98 18.78
N GLU A 34 -8.27 -21.75 17.71
CA GLU A 34 -8.56 -21.31 16.34
C GLU A 34 -10.05 -20.91 16.16
N PRO A 35 -10.35 -19.85 15.37
CA PRO A 35 -11.72 -19.40 15.17
C PRO A 35 -12.56 -20.47 14.45
N PRO A 36 -13.83 -20.69 14.85
CA PRO A 36 -14.69 -21.72 14.25
C PRO A 36 -14.89 -21.45 12.75
N SER A 37 -14.77 -22.49 11.94
CA SER A 37 -15.03 -22.45 10.50
C SER A 37 -16.49 -22.07 10.22
N GLN A 38 -16.74 -21.41 9.08
CA GLN A 38 -18.08 -20.98 8.68
C GLN A 38 -19.02 -22.19 8.55
N PRO A 39 -20.20 -22.19 9.20
CA PRO A 39 -21.13 -23.31 9.12
C PRO A 39 -21.82 -23.38 7.75
N HIS A 40 -22.06 -24.60 7.30
CA HIS A 40 -22.68 -24.92 6.02
C HIS A 40 -24.13 -25.38 6.22
N LEU A 41 -25.05 -24.68 5.58
CA LEU A 41 -26.48 -25.03 5.57
C LEU A 41 -26.75 -26.05 4.46
N GLY A 42 -27.31 -27.20 4.82
CA GLY A 42 -27.56 -28.33 3.93
C GLY A 42 -28.96 -28.31 3.29
N GLU A 43 -29.43 -29.49 2.90
CA GLU A 43 -30.70 -29.71 2.19
C GLU A 43 -31.89 -29.15 2.98
N LEU A 44 -32.89 -28.59 2.30
CA LEU A 44 -34.20 -28.26 2.84
C LEU A 44 -35.26 -29.10 2.13
N THR A 45 -35.94 -29.98 2.85
CA THR A 45 -37.04 -30.80 2.35
C THR A 45 -38.37 -30.37 2.95
N ALA A 46 -39.46 -30.71 2.24
CA ALA A 46 -40.81 -30.55 2.72
C ALA A 46 -41.45 -31.94 2.87
N SER A 47 -41.80 -32.30 4.09
CA SER A 47 -42.43 -33.56 4.50
C SER A 47 -43.81 -33.29 5.11
N HIS A 48 -44.61 -34.34 5.31
CA HIS A 48 -45.89 -34.30 6.05
C HIS A 48 -46.83 -33.15 5.64
N VAL A 49 -47.12 -33.03 4.34
CA VAL A 49 -48.01 -32.01 3.79
C VAL A 49 -49.47 -32.32 4.13
N THR A 50 -50.12 -31.44 4.89
CA THR A 50 -51.58 -31.44 5.12
C THR A 50 -52.24 -30.35 4.26
N PRO A 51 -53.58 -30.28 4.17
CA PRO A 51 -54.26 -29.18 3.46
C PRO A 51 -53.90 -27.78 3.97
N ASP A 52 -53.44 -27.67 5.21
CA ASP A 52 -53.20 -26.42 5.94
C ASP A 52 -51.81 -26.28 6.57
N SER A 53 -50.90 -27.24 6.38
CA SER A 53 -49.56 -27.18 6.95
C SER A 53 -48.54 -28.00 6.17
N VAL A 54 -47.27 -27.67 6.36
CA VAL A 54 -46.15 -28.46 5.85
C VAL A 54 -45.05 -28.54 6.90
N GLN A 55 -44.42 -29.70 7.02
CA GLN A 55 -43.20 -29.84 7.83
C GLN A 55 -42.00 -29.62 6.92
N LEU A 56 -41.08 -28.75 7.34
CA LEU A 56 -39.82 -28.52 6.68
C LEU A 56 -38.72 -29.17 7.50
N GLU A 57 -37.76 -29.82 6.85
CA GLU A 57 -36.64 -30.49 7.50
C GLU A 57 -35.35 -30.11 6.78
N TRP A 58 -34.24 -29.93 7.51
CA TRP A 58 -32.95 -29.60 6.92
C TRP A 58 -31.74 -30.21 7.60
N SER A 59 -30.62 -30.27 6.87
CA SER A 59 -29.33 -30.76 7.38
C SER A 59 -28.32 -29.63 7.58
N VAL A 60 -27.32 -29.86 8.44
CA VAL A 60 -26.16 -28.97 8.64
C VAL A 60 -24.91 -29.84 8.57
N PRO A 61 -24.30 -29.97 7.38
CA PRO A 61 -23.16 -30.86 7.17
C PRO A 61 -21.89 -30.44 7.90
N GLU A 62 -21.71 -29.13 8.15
CA GLU A 62 -20.52 -28.58 8.81
C GLU A 62 -20.88 -27.38 9.69
N GLY A 63 -20.25 -27.29 10.86
CA GLY A 63 -20.42 -26.20 11.82
C GLY A 63 -21.76 -26.19 12.56
N THR A 64 -21.99 -25.13 13.32
CA THR A 64 -23.22 -24.89 14.09
C THR A 64 -23.80 -23.52 13.78
N PHE A 65 -25.13 -23.41 13.82
CA PHE A 65 -25.85 -22.15 13.63
C PHE A 65 -26.46 -21.72 14.96
N ASP A 66 -26.54 -20.41 15.22
CA ASP A 66 -27.17 -19.85 16.42
C ASP A 66 -28.70 -19.94 16.35
N SER A 67 -29.26 -19.75 15.15
CA SER A 67 -30.70 -19.89 14.86
C SER A 67 -30.93 -20.07 13.37
N PHE A 68 -32.14 -20.49 12.99
CA PHE A 68 -32.61 -20.45 11.62
C PHE A 68 -33.81 -19.53 11.46
N THR A 69 -34.08 -19.14 10.22
CA THR A 69 -35.27 -18.40 9.86
C THR A 69 -35.85 -18.95 8.58
N VAL A 70 -37.12 -19.37 8.64
CA VAL A 70 -37.91 -19.74 7.46
C VAL A 70 -38.71 -18.52 7.00
N GLN A 71 -38.59 -18.17 5.73
CA GLN A 71 -39.36 -17.09 5.11
C GLN A 71 -40.25 -17.62 4.00
N TYR A 72 -41.53 -17.24 4.02
CA TYR A 72 -42.51 -17.59 2.99
C TYR A 72 -43.50 -16.46 2.76
N LYS A 73 -44.37 -16.58 1.75
CA LYS A 73 -45.49 -15.65 1.53
C LYS A 73 -46.80 -16.36 1.80
N ASP A 74 -47.70 -15.74 2.56
CA ASP A 74 -49.03 -16.29 2.81
C ASP A 74 -49.95 -16.18 1.58
N ALA A 75 -51.20 -16.63 1.72
CA ALA A 75 -52.18 -16.64 0.64
C ALA A 75 -52.57 -15.24 0.14
N GLN A 76 -52.32 -14.20 0.94
CA GLN A 76 -52.52 -12.79 0.64
C GLN A 76 -51.26 -12.15 0.05
N GLY A 77 -50.16 -12.91 -0.06
CA GLY A 77 -48.87 -12.47 -0.58
C GLY A 77 -48.02 -11.72 0.45
N GLN A 78 -48.42 -11.67 1.73
CA GLN A 78 -47.65 -11.00 2.77
C GLN A 78 -46.48 -11.90 3.23
N PRO A 79 -45.29 -11.32 3.45
CA PRO A 79 -44.13 -12.07 3.89
C PRO A 79 -44.29 -12.50 5.35
N GLN A 80 -44.18 -13.80 5.60
CA GLN A 80 -44.18 -14.42 6.91
C GLN A 80 -42.77 -14.90 7.25
N VAL A 81 -42.38 -14.72 8.51
CA VAL A 81 -41.04 -15.06 9.02
C VAL A 81 -41.22 -15.93 10.25
N LEU A 82 -40.67 -17.13 10.21
CA LEU A 82 -40.72 -18.10 11.30
C LEU A 82 -39.30 -18.33 11.84
N PRO A 83 -38.97 -17.84 13.05
CA PRO A 83 -37.71 -18.14 13.71
C PRO A 83 -37.69 -19.58 14.21
N VAL A 84 -36.53 -20.23 14.15
CA VAL A 84 -36.30 -21.59 14.63
C VAL A 84 -34.97 -21.65 15.37
N ASP A 85 -34.90 -22.46 16.43
CA ASP A 85 -33.68 -22.62 17.23
C ASP A 85 -32.53 -23.27 16.43
N GLY A 86 -31.28 -22.90 16.75
CA GLY A 86 -30.07 -23.33 16.04
C GLY A 86 -29.76 -24.83 16.12
N ASP A 87 -30.28 -25.50 17.14
CA ASP A 87 -30.19 -26.95 17.30
C ASP A 87 -31.29 -27.70 16.56
N SER A 88 -32.32 -27.00 16.08
CA SER A 88 -33.41 -27.63 15.34
C SER A 88 -32.99 -27.99 13.91
N ARG A 89 -33.55 -29.08 13.42
CA ARG A 89 -33.43 -29.54 12.03
C ARG A 89 -34.79 -29.70 11.37
N THR A 90 -35.88 -29.33 12.05
CA THR A 90 -37.24 -29.44 11.53
C THR A 90 -38.12 -28.29 12.02
N VAL A 91 -39.14 -27.90 11.23
CA VAL A 91 -40.18 -26.96 11.65
C VAL A 91 -41.49 -27.20 10.91
N THR A 92 -42.61 -27.15 11.62
CA THR A 92 -43.94 -27.20 10.99
C THR A 92 -44.43 -25.78 10.71
N VAL A 93 -44.82 -25.50 9.47
CA VAL A 93 -45.44 -24.24 9.06
C VAL A 93 -46.96 -24.42 8.96
N PRO A 94 -47.74 -23.93 9.94
CA PRO A 94 -49.20 -24.03 9.93
C PRO A 94 -49.86 -22.87 9.16
N GLY A 95 -51.16 -22.99 8.88
CA GLY A 95 -51.99 -21.91 8.35
C GLY A 95 -51.88 -21.69 6.82
N LEU A 96 -51.42 -22.70 6.08
CA LEU A 96 -51.37 -22.65 4.62
C LEU A 96 -52.77 -22.80 4.03
N SER A 97 -53.04 -22.13 2.91
CA SER A 97 -54.26 -22.36 2.13
C SER A 97 -54.10 -23.56 1.18
N PRO A 98 -55.10 -24.48 1.11
CA PRO A 98 -55.08 -25.63 0.22
C PRO A 98 -54.90 -25.25 -1.25
N SER A 99 -54.31 -26.18 -2.03
CA SER A 99 -54.16 -26.06 -3.49
C SER A 99 -53.38 -24.82 -3.97
N ARG A 100 -52.58 -24.19 -3.10
CA ARG A 100 -51.65 -23.12 -3.46
C ARG A 100 -50.21 -23.59 -3.36
N ARG A 101 -49.36 -23.05 -4.23
CA ARG A 101 -47.92 -23.27 -4.17
C ARG A 101 -47.29 -22.23 -3.23
N TYR A 102 -46.51 -22.72 -2.28
CA TYR A 102 -45.73 -21.89 -1.36
C TYR A 102 -44.25 -22.06 -1.67
N LYS A 103 -43.50 -20.96 -1.56
CA LYS A 103 -42.05 -20.96 -1.63
C LYS A 103 -41.51 -20.70 -0.23
N PHE A 104 -40.66 -21.60 0.26
CA PHE A 104 -39.97 -21.46 1.54
C PHE A 104 -38.49 -21.18 1.27
N ASN A 105 -37.92 -20.24 2.01
CA ASN A 105 -36.49 -19.98 2.03
C ASN A 105 -35.98 -20.16 3.46
N LEU A 106 -34.99 -21.03 3.64
CA LEU A 106 -34.33 -21.24 4.92
C LEU A 106 -33.02 -20.44 4.97
N TYR A 107 -32.77 -19.79 6.09
CA TYR A 107 -31.51 -19.09 6.38
C TYR A 107 -30.97 -19.55 7.73
N GLY A 108 -29.66 -19.76 7.82
CA GLY A 108 -28.94 -19.98 9.06
C GLY A 108 -28.28 -18.69 9.54
N MET A 109 -28.35 -18.43 10.85
CA MET A 109 -27.72 -17.30 11.51
C MET A 109 -26.47 -17.80 12.23
N TRP A 110 -25.33 -17.17 11.96
CA TRP A 110 -24.04 -17.49 12.59
C TRP A 110 -23.35 -16.18 12.98
N GLY A 111 -23.23 -15.94 14.29
CA GLY A 111 -22.88 -14.65 14.86
C GLY A 111 -23.84 -13.55 14.41
N ARG A 112 -23.29 -12.53 13.72
CA ARG A 112 -24.08 -11.45 13.09
C ARG A 112 -24.31 -11.66 11.59
N LYS A 113 -23.88 -12.80 11.05
CA LYS A 113 -23.89 -13.09 9.61
C LYS A 113 -25.04 -14.05 9.29
N ARG A 114 -25.75 -13.74 8.20
CA ARG A 114 -26.82 -14.58 7.64
C ARG A 114 -26.24 -15.43 6.51
N VAL A 115 -26.44 -16.74 6.57
CA VAL A 115 -25.95 -17.74 5.59
C VAL A 115 -27.17 -18.43 4.95
N GLY A 116 -27.18 -18.55 3.62
CA GLY A 116 -28.34 -19.00 2.83
C GLY A 116 -28.84 -17.93 1.83
N PRO A 117 -29.88 -18.17 1.02
CA PRO A 117 -30.87 -19.26 1.17
C PRO A 117 -30.57 -20.54 0.37
N VAL A 118 -31.11 -21.66 0.84
CA VAL A 118 -31.36 -22.86 0.02
C VAL A 118 -32.79 -22.75 -0.53
N SER A 119 -32.97 -22.83 -1.85
CA SER A 119 -34.27 -22.60 -2.53
C SER A 119 -34.70 -23.79 -3.39
N THR A 120 -36.01 -24.05 -3.45
CA THR A 120 -36.60 -25.11 -4.27
C THR A 120 -36.91 -24.69 -5.72
N ASP A 121 -36.39 -23.54 -6.19
CA ASP A 121 -36.78 -22.90 -7.45
C ASP A 121 -35.62 -22.66 -8.43
N LEU A 122 -35.98 -22.45 -9.69
CA LEU A 122 -35.12 -21.94 -10.77
C LEU A 122 -35.01 -20.42 -10.66
N THR A 123 -33.79 -19.87 -10.62
CA THR A 123 -33.56 -18.43 -10.51
C THR A 123 -32.92 -17.86 -11.77
N VAL A 124 -33.14 -16.56 -12.02
CA VAL A 124 -32.43 -15.80 -13.06
C VAL A 124 -31.23 -15.13 -12.40
N SER A 125 -30.02 -15.52 -12.80
CA SER A 125 -28.78 -14.98 -12.22
C SER A 125 -28.24 -13.78 -13.00
N HIS A 126 -28.41 -13.78 -14.32
CA HIS A 126 -27.99 -12.68 -15.21
C HIS A 126 -28.97 -12.51 -16.36
N ILE A 127 -29.18 -11.28 -16.81
CA ILE A 127 -30.10 -10.96 -17.91
C ILE A 127 -29.53 -9.85 -18.80
N THR A 128 -29.43 -10.14 -20.09
CA THR A 128 -29.11 -9.17 -21.15
C THR A 128 -30.33 -8.97 -22.06
N PRO A 129 -30.36 -7.95 -22.92
CA PRO A 129 -31.43 -7.80 -23.91
C PRO A 129 -31.65 -9.02 -24.80
N SER A 130 -30.61 -9.81 -25.06
CA SER A 130 -30.66 -10.99 -25.92
C SER A 130 -30.49 -12.34 -25.23
N SER A 131 -30.23 -12.38 -23.91
CA SER A 131 -29.96 -13.62 -23.21
C SER A 131 -30.40 -13.63 -21.74
N VAL A 132 -30.69 -14.82 -21.23
CA VAL A 132 -31.02 -15.05 -19.82
C VAL A 132 -30.15 -16.18 -19.30
N GLN A 133 -29.41 -15.94 -18.23
CA GLN A 133 -28.71 -16.97 -17.47
C GLN A 133 -29.59 -17.43 -16.31
N LEU A 134 -29.80 -18.74 -16.24
CA LEU A 134 -30.58 -19.40 -15.21
C LEU A 134 -29.65 -20.22 -14.32
N GLU A 135 -29.98 -20.28 -13.04
CA GLU A 135 -29.24 -21.03 -12.03
C GLU A 135 -30.19 -21.87 -11.18
N TRP A 136 -29.74 -23.06 -10.77
CA TRP A 136 -30.47 -23.96 -9.88
C TRP A 136 -29.51 -24.75 -8.99
N SER A 137 -29.99 -25.15 -7.83
CA SER A 137 -29.28 -26.07 -6.93
C SER A 137 -29.87 -27.47 -7.01
N VAL A 138 -29.01 -28.49 -6.90
CA VAL A 138 -29.42 -29.89 -6.69
C VAL A 138 -29.02 -30.25 -5.26
N PRO A 139 -29.99 -30.43 -4.34
CA PRO A 139 -29.68 -30.68 -2.94
C PRO A 139 -29.00 -32.04 -2.71
N GLU A 140 -29.53 -33.11 -3.30
CA GLU A 140 -28.98 -34.46 -3.24
C GLU A 140 -29.24 -35.24 -4.53
N GLY A 141 -28.41 -36.26 -4.80
CA GLY A 141 -28.51 -37.14 -5.96
C GLY A 141 -27.80 -36.61 -7.21
N THR A 142 -27.64 -37.50 -8.19
CA THR A 142 -27.07 -37.17 -9.50
C THR A 142 -28.15 -37.23 -10.57
N PHE A 143 -28.07 -36.31 -11.53
CA PHE A 143 -28.89 -36.34 -12.73
C PHE A 143 -28.00 -36.73 -13.91
N ASP A 144 -28.54 -37.45 -14.88
CA ASP A 144 -27.82 -37.74 -16.12
C ASP A 144 -27.77 -36.50 -17.03
N SER A 145 -28.76 -35.63 -16.91
CA SER A 145 -28.87 -34.35 -17.63
C SER A 145 -30.03 -33.54 -17.11
N PHE A 146 -30.05 -32.24 -17.41
CA PHE A 146 -31.26 -31.43 -17.35
C PHE A 146 -31.76 -31.11 -18.76
N THR A 147 -33.05 -30.82 -18.86
CA THR A 147 -33.69 -30.30 -20.07
C THR A 147 -34.42 -29.02 -19.72
N LEU A 148 -33.96 -27.90 -20.26
CA LEU A 148 -34.65 -26.62 -20.17
C LEU A 148 -35.62 -26.49 -21.35
N GLN A 149 -36.89 -26.18 -21.09
CA GLN A 149 -37.91 -25.95 -22.11
C GLN A 149 -38.49 -24.55 -22.01
N TYR A 150 -38.57 -23.86 -23.14
CA TYR A 150 -39.21 -22.55 -23.26
C TYR A 150 -39.92 -22.44 -24.63
N ARG A 151 -40.68 -21.36 -24.83
CA ARG A 151 -41.30 -21.04 -26.11
C ARG A 151 -40.75 -19.72 -26.61
N ASP A 152 -40.48 -19.64 -27.90
CA ASP A 152 -40.10 -18.37 -28.51
C ASP A 152 -41.30 -17.45 -28.74
N VAL A 153 -41.06 -16.28 -29.35
CA VAL A 153 -42.11 -15.30 -29.64
C VAL A 153 -43.15 -15.76 -30.66
N GLN A 154 -42.82 -16.79 -31.46
CA GLN A 154 -43.72 -17.42 -32.44
C GLN A 154 -44.51 -18.58 -31.81
N GLY A 155 -44.26 -18.89 -30.53
CA GLY A 155 -44.86 -20.00 -29.79
C GLY A 155 -44.16 -21.35 -30.02
N GLN A 156 -43.07 -21.38 -30.80
CA GLN A 156 -42.31 -22.58 -31.12
C GLN A 156 -41.57 -23.09 -29.87
N PRO A 157 -41.76 -24.36 -29.49
CA PRO A 157 -41.10 -24.93 -28.33
C PRO A 157 -39.61 -25.15 -28.61
N HIS A 158 -38.77 -24.67 -27.71
CA HIS A 158 -37.33 -24.87 -27.70
C HIS A 158 -36.93 -25.70 -26.48
N ALA A 159 -35.95 -26.58 -26.66
CA ALA A 159 -35.41 -27.43 -25.60
C ALA A 159 -33.88 -27.42 -25.62
N LEU A 160 -33.27 -27.10 -24.50
CA LEU A 160 -31.81 -27.15 -24.30
C LEU A 160 -31.48 -28.31 -23.37
N ARG A 161 -30.57 -29.19 -23.80
CA ARG A 161 -30.01 -30.23 -22.94
C ARG A 161 -28.81 -29.65 -22.22
N VAL A 162 -28.77 -29.84 -20.91
CA VAL A 162 -27.70 -29.38 -20.02
C VAL A 162 -27.13 -30.59 -19.29
N ASP A 163 -25.83 -30.56 -19.02
CA ASP A 163 -25.15 -31.64 -18.32
C ASP A 163 -25.70 -31.83 -16.89
N GLY A 164 -25.70 -33.06 -16.40
CA GLY A 164 -26.16 -33.42 -15.05
C GLY A 164 -25.36 -32.77 -13.91
N ASP A 165 -24.10 -32.43 -14.18
CA ASP A 165 -23.23 -31.75 -13.21
C ASP A 165 -23.34 -30.22 -13.27
N SER A 166 -23.95 -29.67 -14.32
CA SER A 166 -24.13 -28.23 -14.47
C SER A 166 -25.22 -27.69 -13.55
N ARG A 167 -25.02 -26.46 -13.05
CA ARG A 167 -25.97 -25.73 -12.19
C ARG A 167 -26.42 -24.40 -12.78
N THR A 168 -25.94 -24.10 -13.99
CA THR A 168 -26.26 -22.89 -14.72
C THR A 168 -26.51 -23.21 -16.19
N VAL A 169 -27.35 -22.40 -16.85
CA VAL A 169 -27.53 -22.44 -18.31
C VAL A 169 -27.82 -21.04 -18.83
N THR A 170 -27.17 -20.67 -19.94
CA THR A 170 -27.45 -19.43 -20.65
C THR A 170 -28.34 -19.72 -21.85
N VAL A 171 -29.45 -19.00 -21.96
CA VAL A 171 -30.37 -19.06 -23.10
C VAL A 171 -30.11 -17.83 -23.99
N PRO A 172 -29.44 -18.00 -25.15
CA PRO A 172 -29.18 -16.90 -26.06
C PRO A 172 -30.34 -16.67 -27.04
N GLY A 173 -30.31 -15.53 -27.76
CA GLY A 173 -31.21 -15.25 -28.89
C GLY A 173 -32.64 -14.89 -28.48
N LEU A 174 -32.84 -14.39 -27.28
CA LEU A 174 -34.13 -13.90 -26.80
C LEU A 174 -34.42 -12.51 -27.36
N LEU A 175 -35.70 -12.16 -27.47
CA LEU A 175 -36.12 -10.82 -27.88
C LEU A 175 -36.40 -9.94 -26.65
N PRO A 176 -35.97 -8.66 -26.69
CA PRO A 176 -36.28 -7.71 -25.64
C PRO A 176 -37.78 -7.48 -25.46
N SER A 177 -38.18 -7.12 -24.22
CA SER A 177 -39.55 -6.82 -23.82
C SER A 177 -40.56 -7.94 -24.12
N HIS A 178 -40.08 -9.18 -24.19
CA HIS A 178 -40.92 -10.36 -24.30
C HIS A 178 -40.76 -11.24 -23.07
N ARG A 179 -41.88 -11.62 -22.44
CA ARG A 179 -41.87 -12.47 -21.25
C ARG A 179 -41.73 -13.93 -21.64
N TYR A 180 -40.62 -14.53 -21.30
CA TYR A 180 -40.34 -15.95 -21.48
C TYR A 180 -40.65 -16.73 -20.20
N LYS A 181 -41.24 -17.92 -20.37
CA LYS A 181 -41.42 -18.90 -19.29
C LYS A 181 -40.48 -20.07 -19.50
N PHE A 182 -39.57 -20.28 -18.55
CA PHE A 182 -38.58 -21.34 -18.55
C PHE A 182 -39.02 -22.47 -17.63
N ASN A 183 -38.92 -23.72 -18.10
CA ASN A 183 -39.23 -24.92 -17.34
C ASN A 183 -38.03 -25.86 -17.36
N LEU A 184 -37.40 -26.12 -16.22
CA LEU A 184 -36.27 -27.03 -16.11
C LEU A 184 -36.73 -28.39 -15.59
N TYR A 185 -36.27 -29.45 -16.25
CA TYR A 185 -36.54 -30.84 -15.88
C TYR A 185 -35.23 -31.59 -15.65
N GLY A 186 -35.14 -32.35 -14.55
CA GLY A 186 -34.03 -33.26 -14.30
C GLY A 186 -34.31 -34.65 -14.88
N MET A 187 -33.31 -35.26 -15.53
CA MET A 187 -33.38 -36.60 -16.08
C MET A 187 -32.52 -37.55 -15.25
N TRP A 188 -33.14 -38.61 -14.72
CA TRP A 188 -32.45 -39.65 -13.94
C TRP A 188 -32.90 -41.03 -14.43
N GLY A 189 -32.01 -41.75 -15.11
CA GLY A 189 -32.30 -42.95 -15.87
C GLY A 189 -33.42 -42.71 -16.89
N ARG A 190 -34.55 -43.40 -16.72
CA ARG A 190 -35.76 -43.21 -17.55
C ARG A 190 -36.79 -42.27 -16.92
N LYS A 191 -36.53 -41.75 -15.72
CA LYS A 191 -37.45 -40.88 -14.98
C LYS A 191 -37.14 -39.42 -15.28
N ARG A 192 -38.20 -38.63 -15.44
CA ARG A 192 -38.16 -37.17 -15.63
C ARG A 192 -38.77 -36.51 -14.39
N LEU A 193 -38.00 -35.66 -13.72
CA LEU A 193 -38.38 -34.92 -12.52
C LEU A 193 -38.54 -33.43 -12.84
N GLY A 194 -39.45 -32.74 -12.14
CA GLY A 194 -39.81 -31.33 -12.38
C GLY A 194 -41.18 -31.14 -13.07
N PRO A 195 -41.49 -29.95 -13.62
CA PRO A 195 -40.58 -28.83 -13.79
C PRO A 195 -40.49 -27.94 -12.55
N ILE A 196 -39.30 -27.40 -12.33
CA ILE A 196 -39.17 -26.08 -11.70
C ILE A 196 -39.26 -25.02 -12.79
N SER A 197 -39.87 -23.87 -12.50
CA SER A 197 -40.15 -22.86 -13.52
C SER A 197 -39.87 -21.45 -13.04
N THR A 198 -39.41 -20.61 -13.95
CA THR A 198 -39.23 -19.17 -13.71
C THR A 198 -39.62 -18.38 -14.95
N ASP A 199 -39.98 -17.12 -14.78
CA ASP A 199 -40.25 -16.20 -15.89
C ASP A 199 -39.16 -15.13 -15.94
N ALA A 200 -38.76 -14.73 -17.13
CA ALA A 200 -37.88 -13.58 -17.32
C ALA A 200 -38.34 -12.74 -18.52
N GLU A 201 -38.12 -11.43 -18.43
CA GLU A 201 -38.40 -10.49 -19.52
C GLU A 201 -37.11 -9.73 -19.82
N PRO A 202 -36.38 -10.07 -20.91
CA PRO A 202 -35.17 -9.38 -21.31
C PRO A 202 -35.43 -7.88 -21.51
N PRO A 203 -34.59 -6.99 -20.96
CA PRO A 203 -34.83 -5.55 -21.06
C PRO A 203 -34.54 -5.03 -22.47
N SER A 204 -35.24 -3.99 -22.91
CA SER A 204 -34.97 -3.30 -24.19
C SER A 204 -33.84 -2.27 -24.14
N GLN A 205 -33.23 -2.10 -22.97
CA GLN A 205 -32.21 -1.09 -22.74
C GLN A 205 -30.81 -1.59 -23.13
N PRO A 206 -29.90 -0.71 -23.57
CA PRO A 206 -28.52 -1.08 -23.88
C PRO A 206 -27.76 -1.61 -22.66
N TYR A 207 -26.79 -2.49 -22.90
CA TYR A 207 -26.00 -3.16 -21.87
C TYR A 207 -24.56 -2.62 -21.83
N LEU A 208 -24.15 -2.14 -20.66
CA LEU A 208 -22.76 -1.77 -20.37
C LEU A 208 -21.99 -3.02 -19.95
N GLY A 209 -20.84 -3.26 -20.59
CA GLY A 209 -19.93 -4.36 -20.26
C GLY A 209 -18.92 -3.97 -19.19
N GLU A 210 -17.67 -4.38 -19.38
CA GLU A 210 -16.58 -4.09 -18.45
C GLU A 210 -15.97 -2.70 -18.69
N LEU A 211 -15.42 -2.11 -17.62
CA LEU A 211 -14.66 -0.86 -17.62
C LEU A 211 -13.26 -1.14 -17.06
N THR A 212 -12.24 -0.74 -17.79
CA THR A 212 -10.83 -0.88 -17.39
C THR A 212 -10.13 0.47 -17.42
N ALA A 213 -9.13 0.61 -16.54
CA ALA A 213 -8.19 1.72 -16.58
C ALA A 213 -6.87 1.25 -17.20
N SER A 214 -6.40 1.95 -18.23
CA SER A 214 -5.16 1.69 -18.94
C SER A 214 -4.36 2.99 -19.13
N HIS A 215 -3.10 2.89 -19.55
CA HIS A 215 -2.22 4.03 -19.83
C HIS A 215 -2.20 5.08 -18.70
N VAL A 216 -2.07 4.60 -17.47
CA VAL A 216 -2.06 5.44 -16.26
C VAL A 216 -0.76 6.23 -16.21
N THR A 217 -0.86 7.55 -16.17
CA THR A 217 0.27 8.46 -15.98
C THR A 217 0.15 9.13 -14.61
N ARG A 218 1.02 10.09 -14.31
CA ARG A 218 0.97 10.89 -13.08
C ARG A 218 -0.22 11.85 -13.02
N ASP A 219 -0.79 12.24 -14.16
CA ASP A 219 -1.81 13.28 -14.25
C ASP A 219 -2.99 12.92 -15.16
N SER A 220 -3.02 11.70 -15.69
CA SER A 220 -4.10 11.24 -16.55
C SER A 220 -4.26 9.73 -16.53
N VAL A 221 -5.48 9.28 -16.79
CA VAL A 221 -5.85 7.86 -16.92
C VAL A 221 -6.68 7.69 -18.19
N GLN A 222 -6.38 6.68 -19.00
CA GLN A 222 -7.26 6.27 -20.08
C GLN A 222 -8.24 5.22 -19.57
N LEU A 223 -9.54 5.45 -19.78
CA LEU A 223 -10.61 4.52 -19.47
C LEU A 223 -11.08 3.87 -20.77
N GLU A 224 -11.33 2.56 -20.74
CA GLU A 224 -11.84 1.78 -21.86
C GLU A 224 -13.01 0.90 -21.41
N TRP A 225 -14.06 0.79 -22.23
CA TRP A 225 -15.23 -0.03 -21.90
C TRP A 225 -15.85 -0.70 -23.11
N SER A 226 -16.61 -1.78 -22.84
CA SER A 226 -17.39 -2.48 -23.86
C SER A 226 -18.89 -2.19 -23.77
N VAL A 227 -19.57 -2.27 -24.93
CA VAL A 227 -21.04 -2.24 -25.04
C VAL A 227 -21.45 -3.48 -25.82
N PRO A 228 -21.67 -4.62 -25.13
CA PRO A 228 -21.99 -5.88 -25.79
C PRO A 228 -23.29 -5.83 -26.59
N GLU A 229 -24.30 -5.10 -26.10
CA GLU A 229 -25.63 -5.03 -26.71
C GLU A 229 -26.22 -3.61 -26.65
N GLY A 230 -26.89 -3.20 -27.72
CA GLY A 230 -27.58 -1.91 -27.82
C GLY A 230 -26.67 -0.72 -28.16
N LYS A 231 -27.25 0.50 -28.10
CA LYS A 231 -26.55 1.77 -28.36
C LYS A 231 -26.94 2.80 -27.31
N PHE A 232 -25.96 3.52 -26.79
CA PHE A 232 -26.14 4.64 -25.87
C PHE A 232 -26.08 5.97 -26.62
N ASP A 233 -26.82 6.96 -26.15
CA ASP A 233 -26.83 8.32 -26.72
C ASP A 233 -25.55 9.07 -26.32
N SER A 234 -25.07 8.85 -25.09
CA SER A 234 -23.83 9.42 -24.57
C SER A 234 -23.36 8.64 -23.33
N PHE A 235 -22.16 8.91 -22.84
CA PHE A 235 -21.70 8.43 -21.53
C PHE A 235 -21.31 9.60 -20.61
N LYS A 236 -21.23 9.31 -19.32
CA LYS A 236 -20.69 10.21 -18.29
C LYS A 236 -19.75 9.43 -17.40
N VAL A 237 -18.51 9.90 -17.29
CA VAL A 237 -17.55 9.43 -16.28
C VAL A 237 -17.67 10.33 -15.06
N GLN A 238 -17.75 9.74 -13.87
CA GLN A 238 -17.77 10.44 -12.59
C GLN A 238 -16.65 9.95 -11.68
N TYR A 239 -15.89 10.88 -11.11
CA TYR A 239 -14.84 10.61 -10.14
C TYR A 239 -14.78 11.75 -9.11
N LYS A 240 -14.08 11.51 -8.00
CA LYS A 240 -13.81 12.55 -6.99
C LYS A 240 -12.36 13.00 -7.13
N ASP A 241 -12.14 14.30 -7.00
CA ASP A 241 -10.79 14.87 -6.88
C ASP A 241 -10.25 14.80 -5.44
N GLU A 242 -9.05 15.35 -5.23
CA GLU A 242 -8.39 15.35 -3.91
C GLU A 242 -9.13 16.19 -2.86
N GLN A 243 -10.00 17.11 -3.29
CA GLN A 243 -10.85 17.92 -2.43
C GLN A 243 -12.21 17.23 -2.18
N ASP A 244 -12.32 15.94 -2.52
CA ASP A 244 -13.55 15.15 -2.43
C ASP A 244 -14.71 15.69 -3.29
N GLN A 245 -14.40 16.59 -4.24
CA GLN A 245 -15.38 17.21 -5.12
C GLN A 245 -15.66 16.32 -6.35
N LEU A 246 -16.94 16.18 -6.66
CA LEU A 246 -17.41 15.33 -7.76
C LEU A 246 -17.14 16.00 -9.11
N GLN A 247 -16.31 15.37 -9.92
CA GLN A 247 -16.04 15.73 -11.30
C GLN A 247 -16.85 14.86 -12.26
N VAL A 248 -17.35 15.46 -13.34
CA VAL A 248 -18.17 14.80 -14.36
C VAL A 248 -17.64 15.10 -15.75
N LEU A 249 -17.20 14.06 -16.46
CA LEU A 249 -16.70 14.15 -17.83
C LEU A 249 -17.74 13.56 -18.81
N PRO A 250 -18.37 14.37 -19.67
CA PRO A 250 -19.24 13.86 -20.72
C PRO A 250 -18.44 13.19 -21.83
N VAL A 251 -18.98 12.12 -22.39
CA VAL A 251 -18.38 11.36 -23.50
C VAL A 251 -19.45 11.06 -24.54
N ASP A 252 -19.06 11.06 -25.82
CA ASP A 252 -19.93 10.71 -26.94
C ASP A 252 -20.38 9.23 -26.91
N GLY A 253 -21.59 8.94 -27.41
CA GLY A 253 -22.20 7.60 -27.39
C GLY A 253 -21.50 6.56 -28.26
N ASP A 254 -20.78 6.99 -29.28
CA ASP A 254 -20.00 6.09 -30.16
C ASP A 254 -18.59 5.79 -29.60
N SER A 255 -18.16 6.51 -28.56
CA SER A 255 -16.85 6.30 -27.93
C SER A 255 -16.82 5.04 -27.05
N ARG A 256 -15.68 4.36 -27.04
CA ARG A 256 -15.37 3.22 -26.14
C ARG A 256 -14.15 3.46 -25.26
N THR A 257 -13.57 4.66 -25.37
CA THR A 257 -12.39 5.07 -24.65
C THR A 257 -12.48 6.57 -24.34
N VAL A 258 -11.93 7.00 -23.20
CA VAL A 258 -11.76 8.41 -22.85
C VAL A 258 -10.54 8.60 -21.97
N THR A 259 -9.78 9.67 -22.18
CA THR A 259 -8.70 10.08 -21.28
C THR A 259 -9.25 11.08 -20.27
N VAL A 260 -9.07 10.80 -18.98
CA VAL A 260 -9.36 11.74 -17.88
C VAL A 260 -8.07 12.49 -17.55
N PRO A 261 -7.95 13.79 -17.85
CA PRO A 261 -6.76 14.59 -17.58
C PRO A 261 -6.83 15.31 -16.22
N GLY A 262 -5.71 15.88 -15.79
CA GLY A 262 -5.65 16.77 -14.63
C GLY A 262 -5.81 16.07 -13.29
N LEU A 263 -5.39 14.81 -13.20
CA LEU A 263 -5.34 14.05 -11.97
C LEU A 263 -4.08 14.41 -11.16
N SER A 264 -4.13 14.18 -9.86
CA SER A 264 -2.98 14.36 -8.99
C SER A 264 -2.10 13.11 -8.95
N PRO A 265 -0.77 13.24 -8.86
CA PRO A 265 0.15 12.11 -8.81
C PRO A 265 0.03 11.32 -7.50
N SER A 266 0.39 10.03 -7.53
CA SER A 266 0.36 9.13 -6.36
C SER A 266 -0.98 9.10 -5.61
N HIS A 267 -2.09 9.28 -6.33
CA HIS A 267 -3.43 9.39 -5.74
C HIS A 267 -4.35 8.26 -6.23
N HIS A 268 -5.16 7.70 -5.33
CA HIS A 268 -6.13 6.65 -5.66
C HIS A 268 -7.41 7.27 -6.18
N TYR A 269 -7.81 6.89 -7.39
CA TYR A 269 -9.05 7.34 -8.01
C TYR A 269 -9.99 6.18 -8.28
N LYS A 270 -11.28 6.38 -7.97
CA LYS A 270 -12.38 5.51 -8.39
C LYS A 270 -13.21 6.21 -9.47
N PHE A 271 -13.26 5.59 -10.65
CA PHE A 271 -14.03 6.06 -11.79
C PHE A 271 -15.33 5.27 -11.93
N ASN A 272 -16.44 5.98 -12.13
CA ASN A 272 -17.76 5.39 -12.38
C ASN A 272 -18.22 5.82 -13.78
N LEU A 273 -18.52 4.86 -14.65
CA LEU A 273 -19.08 5.12 -15.98
C LEU A 273 -20.59 4.88 -15.96
N TYR A 274 -21.33 5.83 -16.55
CA TYR A 274 -22.76 5.74 -16.78
C TYR A 274 -23.09 5.92 -18.26
N GLY A 275 -23.99 5.09 -18.77
CA GLY A 275 -24.52 5.20 -20.12
C GLY A 275 -25.87 5.93 -20.11
N MET A 276 -26.04 6.89 -21.01
CA MET A 276 -27.28 7.63 -21.19
C MET A 276 -28.07 7.03 -22.34
N TRP A 277 -29.34 6.69 -22.10
CA TRP A 277 -30.25 6.14 -23.09
C TRP A 277 -31.66 6.73 -22.91
N GLY A 278 -32.05 7.58 -23.85
CA GLY A 278 -33.21 8.46 -23.72
C GLY A 278 -33.08 9.35 -22.49
N GLN A 279 -34.06 9.26 -21.58
CA GLN A 279 -34.03 9.96 -20.29
C GLN A 279 -33.49 9.08 -19.15
N LYS A 280 -33.04 7.86 -19.44
CA LYS A 280 -32.56 6.90 -18.45
C LYS A 280 -31.04 6.92 -18.38
N ARG A 281 -30.54 6.70 -17.17
CA ARG A 281 -29.12 6.56 -16.84
C ARG A 281 -28.89 5.12 -16.39
N LEU A 282 -28.02 4.39 -17.07
CA LEU A 282 -27.69 2.98 -16.79
C LEU A 282 -26.26 2.88 -16.24
N GLY A 283 -26.02 1.90 -15.35
CA GLY A 283 -24.77 1.75 -14.59
C GLY A 283 -24.96 2.04 -13.08
N PRO A 284 -23.87 2.32 -12.33
CA PRO A 284 -22.49 2.44 -12.80
C PRO A 284 -21.81 1.10 -13.04
N ILE A 285 -20.89 1.10 -13.99
CA ILE A 285 -19.73 0.20 -13.94
C ILE A 285 -18.55 1.00 -13.39
N SER A 286 -17.68 0.37 -12.61
CA SER A 286 -16.63 1.07 -11.87
C SER A 286 -15.27 0.41 -12.03
N THR A 287 -14.22 1.20 -11.99
CA THR A 287 -12.83 0.76 -11.91
C THR A 287 -12.05 1.73 -11.02
N ASP A 288 -10.93 1.29 -10.46
CA ASP A 288 -10.07 2.14 -9.65
C ASP A 288 -8.59 1.93 -10.00
N THR A 289 -7.79 2.96 -9.77
CA THR A 289 -6.35 2.95 -10.07
C THR A 289 -5.60 4.00 -9.25
N VAL A 290 -4.28 3.86 -9.18
CA VAL A 290 -3.39 4.83 -8.54
C VAL A 290 -2.56 5.49 -9.63
N THR A 291 -2.59 6.83 -9.70
CA THR A 291 -1.77 7.59 -10.65
C THR A 291 -0.28 7.43 -10.37
N GLY A 292 0.54 7.59 -11.42
CA GLY A 292 2.00 7.45 -11.32
C GLY A 292 2.65 8.45 -10.36
N GLU A 293 3.86 8.10 -9.91
CA GLU A 293 4.66 8.96 -9.03
C GLU A 293 5.15 10.24 -9.72
N THR A 294 5.45 11.26 -8.91
CA THR A 294 6.14 12.47 -9.42
C THR A 294 7.60 12.12 -9.69
N PRO A 295 8.13 12.36 -10.90
CA PRO A 295 9.54 12.16 -11.19
C PRO A 295 10.43 13.00 -10.26
N LEU A 296 11.46 12.39 -9.69
CA LEU A 296 12.47 13.09 -8.88
C LEU A 296 13.14 14.18 -9.73
N LEU A 297 13.33 15.37 -9.16
CA LEU A 297 14.04 16.48 -9.82
C LEU A 297 15.51 16.11 -10.11
N HIS A 298 16.13 15.40 -9.17
CA HIS A 298 17.48 14.87 -9.21
C HIS A 298 17.44 13.35 -9.02
N PRO A 299 17.16 12.56 -10.07
CA PRO A 299 17.13 11.10 -9.97
C PRO A 299 18.50 10.47 -9.67
N TYR A 300 19.58 11.23 -9.87
CA TYR A 300 20.97 10.85 -9.56
C TYR A 300 21.62 12.02 -8.81
N PRO A 301 21.28 12.22 -7.52
CA PRO A 301 21.75 13.38 -6.76
C PRO A 301 23.26 13.32 -6.57
N ARG A 302 23.96 14.46 -6.73
CA ARG A 302 25.41 14.55 -6.52
C ARG A 302 25.81 14.67 -5.06
N ASP A 303 24.90 15.15 -4.22
CA ASP A 303 25.09 15.43 -2.81
C ASP A 303 23.73 15.41 -2.09
N CYS A 304 23.75 15.59 -0.77
CA CYS A 304 22.53 15.62 0.03
C CYS A 304 21.67 16.88 -0.20
N VAL A 305 22.21 17.94 -0.82
CA VAL A 305 21.43 19.14 -1.18
C VAL A 305 20.53 18.84 -2.38
N GLU A 306 21.06 18.19 -3.41
CA GLU A 306 20.23 17.72 -4.54
C GLU A 306 19.21 16.66 -4.10
N GLU A 307 19.58 15.77 -3.17
CA GLU A 307 18.60 14.83 -2.60
C GLU A 307 17.50 15.55 -1.81
N GLN A 308 17.82 16.63 -1.10
CA GLN A 308 16.81 17.44 -0.42
C GLN A 308 15.85 18.13 -1.40
N LEU A 309 16.33 18.50 -2.59
CA LEU A 309 15.50 19.11 -3.63
C LEU A 309 14.50 18.11 -4.26
N ASN A 310 14.67 16.81 -4.05
CA ASN A 310 13.70 15.78 -4.45
C ASN A 310 12.42 15.76 -3.59
N GLY A 311 12.40 16.50 -2.49
CA GLY A 311 11.26 16.65 -1.60
C GLY A 311 11.64 16.50 -0.12
N PRO A 312 10.74 16.90 0.80
CA PRO A 312 11.00 16.79 2.23
C PRO A 312 11.07 15.32 2.64
N ARG A 313 12.19 14.91 3.24
CA ARG A 313 12.39 13.59 3.83
C ARG A 313 13.06 13.73 5.20
N PRO A 314 12.82 12.83 6.15
CA PRO A 314 13.61 12.77 7.38
C PRO A 314 15.07 12.44 7.06
N SER A 315 15.97 12.62 8.04
CA SER A 315 17.37 12.20 7.91
C SER A 315 17.44 10.69 7.59
N HIS A 316 18.15 10.32 6.53
CA HIS A 316 18.12 8.95 6.01
C HIS A 316 19.41 8.58 5.26
N GLU A 317 19.59 7.29 5.00
CA GLU A 317 20.61 6.83 4.06
C GLU A 317 20.19 7.09 2.62
N ALA A 318 21.06 7.71 1.84
CA ALA A 318 20.84 7.98 0.42
C ALA A 318 22.00 7.45 -0.42
N LEU A 319 21.72 7.23 -1.71
CA LEU A 319 22.74 6.94 -2.71
C LEU A 319 22.97 8.20 -3.55
N ILE A 320 24.18 8.76 -3.44
CA ILE A 320 24.60 9.90 -4.28
C ILE A 320 25.58 9.41 -5.36
N PHE A 321 25.79 10.23 -6.38
CA PHE A 321 26.64 9.91 -7.52
C PHE A 321 27.74 10.96 -7.62
N LEU A 322 28.98 10.57 -7.30
CA LEU A 322 30.11 11.50 -7.21
C LEU A 322 30.32 12.22 -8.55
N GLY A 323 30.25 13.55 -8.55
CA GLY A 323 30.33 14.37 -9.76
C GLY A 323 29.17 14.18 -10.75
N GLY A 324 28.10 13.49 -10.37
CA GLY A 324 26.97 13.13 -11.22
C GLY A 324 27.20 11.90 -12.10
N ASP A 325 28.31 11.18 -11.88
CA ASP A 325 28.64 9.97 -12.62
C ASP A 325 27.87 8.76 -12.08
N ARG A 326 26.98 8.20 -12.91
CA ARG A 326 26.17 7.02 -12.57
C ARG A 326 27.00 5.78 -12.27
N GLN A 327 28.27 5.75 -12.71
CA GLN A 327 29.19 4.65 -12.43
C GLN A 327 29.92 4.79 -11.09
N ARG A 328 29.72 5.90 -10.37
CA ARG A 328 30.37 6.17 -9.09
C ARG A 328 29.34 6.42 -7.96
N PRO A 329 28.52 5.40 -7.62
CA PRO A 329 27.58 5.51 -6.52
C PRO A 329 28.31 5.53 -5.17
N LEU A 330 27.86 6.37 -4.26
CA LEU A 330 28.35 6.46 -2.89
C LEU A 330 27.17 6.45 -1.92
N ARG A 331 27.16 5.49 -1.00
CA ARG A 331 26.16 5.41 0.07
C ARG A 331 26.56 6.40 1.17
N VAL A 332 25.65 7.31 1.51
CA VAL A 332 25.88 8.37 2.50
C VAL A 332 24.70 8.48 3.45
N PHE A 333 24.92 9.12 4.60
CA PHE A 333 23.84 9.54 5.48
C PHE A 333 23.57 11.02 5.27
N CYS A 334 22.37 11.35 4.82
CA CYS A 334 21.93 12.73 4.66
C CYS A 334 21.17 13.17 5.90
N ASP A 335 21.74 14.13 6.63
CA ASP A 335 21.05 14.85 7.69
C ASP A 335 20.22 15.97 7.06
N MET A 336 18.90 15.77 7.09
CA MET A 336 17.90 16.67 6.51
C MET A 336 17.24 17.58 7.55
N GLU A 337 17.60 17.43 8.83
CA GLU A 337 16.92 18.06 9.96
C GLU A 337 17.75 19.20 10.56
N THR A 338 19.07 19.04 10.61
CA THR A 338 19.95 20.03 11.23
C THR A 338 20.14 21.24 10.31
N ASP A 339 19.89 22.44 10.81
CA ASP A 339 20.30 23.71 10.18
C ASP A 339 19.92 23.82 8.68
N GLY A 340 18.65 23.55 8.39
CA GLY A 340 18.09 23.60 7.04
C GLY A 340 18.34 22.35 6.19
N GLY A 341 19.02 21.32 6.70
CA GLY A 341 19.21 20.03 6.03
C GLY A 341 20.21 20.07 4.87
N GLY A 342 20.25 18.97 4.11
CA GLY A 342 21.17 18.81 2.98
C GLY A 342 22.62 18.53 3.40
N TRP A 343 22.84 18.11 4.65
CA TRP A 343 24.16 17.81 5.16
C TRP A 343 24.56 16.36 4.89
N LEU A 344 25.74 16.15 4.33
CA LEU A 344 26.34 14.84 4.14
C LEU A 344 27.22 14.51 5.34
N VAL A 345 26.80 13.52 6.14
CA VAL A 345 27.58 13.04 7.28
C VAL A 345 28.71 12.16 6.79
N PHE A 346 29.95 12.49 7.16
CA PHE A 346 31.12 11.72 6.79
C PHE A 346 31.84 11.06 7.98
N GLN A 347 31.50 11.46 9.20
CA GLN A 347 31.93 10.80 10.42
C GLN A 347 30.82 10.80 11.44
N ARG A 348 30.58 9.65 12.10
CA ARG A 348 29.70 9.56 13.27
C ARG A 348 30.28 8.67 14.36
N ARG A 349 30.20 9.14 15.60
CA ARG A 349 30.56 8.45 16.86
C ARG A 349 29.42 8.62 17.85
N MET A 350 29.03 7.54 18.54
CA MET A 350 27.86 7.47 19.43
C MET A 350 28.04 6.54 20.64
N ASN A 351 28.50 5.31 20.41
CA ASN A 351 28.54 4.25 21.42
C ASN A 351 29.87 3.47 21.42
N GLY A 352 30.79 3.81 20.52
CA GLY A 352 32.09 3.18 20.26
C GLY A 352 32.03 1.72 19.86
N ALA A 353 30.99 1.30 19.13
CA ALA A 353 30.92 -0.01 18.53
C ALA A 353 31.93 -0.19 17.39
N THR A 354 32.34 0.89 16.72
CA THR A 354 33.32 0.85 15.63
C THR A 354 34.69 1.30 16.12
N ASP A 355 35.71 0.50 15.82
CA ASP A 355 37.10 0.84 16.10
C ASP A 355 37.66 1.82 15.05
N PHE A 356 38.12 2.98 15.51
CA PHE A 356 38.73 4.03 14.70
C PHE A 356 40.27 3.98 14.74
N TRP A 357 40.85 3.01 15.45
CA TRP A 357 42.30 2.77 15.44
C TRP A 357 42.73 1.99 14.20
N ARG A 358 42.65 2.68 13.06
CA ARG A 358 42.83 2.08 11.73
C ARG A 358 44.05 2.61 10.98
N GLY A 359 44.46 1.85 9.97
CA GLY A 359 45.57 2.20 9.08
C GLY A 359 45.20 3.20 7.97
N TRP A 360 46.20 3.61 7.18
CA TRP A 360 46.03 4.55 6.07
C TRP A 360 44.99 4.11 5.05
N GLU A 361 45.06 2.86 4.60
CA GLU A 361 44.19 2.31 3.56
C GLU A 361 42.71 2.26 3.99
N GLU A 362 42.44 1.86 5.24
CA GLU A 362 41.09 1.87 5.80
C GLU A 362 40.53 3.29 5.92
N TYR A 363 41.34 4.28 6.31
CA TYR A 363 40.91 5.68 6.33
C TYR A 363 40.73 6.28 4.93
N ALA A 364 41.47 5.80 3.93
CA ALA A 364 41.31 6.20 2.54
C ALA A 364 39.96 5.73 1.97
N HIS A 365 39.63 4.46 2.14
CA HIS A 365 38.40 3.84 1.61
C HIS A 365 37.16 4.04 2.50
N GLY A 366 37.34 4.26 3.80
CA GLY A 366 36.26 4.33 4.78
C GLY A 366 35.99 2.99 5.48
N PHE A 367 35.29 3.07 6.61
CA PHE A 367 34.93 1.92 7.44
C PHE A 367 33.71 2.22 8.33
N GLY A 368 33.10 1.16 8.87
CA GLY A 368 31.94 1.26 9.75
C GLY A 368 30.62 1.12 9.00
N ASN A 369 29.53 1.57 9.63
CA ASN A 369 28.18 1.51 9.09
C ASN A 369 27.57 2.91 9.05
N VAL A 370 27.12 3.33 7.88
CA VAL A 370 26.59 4.67 7.58
C VAL A 370 25.35 5.04 8.43
N SER A 371 24.53 4.08 8.84
CA SER A 371 23.43 4.33 9.80
C SER A 371 23.86 4.22 11.28
N GLN A 372 25.11 3.85 11.56
CA GLN A 372 25.68 3.74 12.90
C GLN A 372 26.96 4.59 13.02
N GLU A 373 28.08 4.01 13.46
CA GLU A 373 29.37 4.69 13.51
C GLU A 373 30.20 4.37 12.28
N PHE A 374 30.78 5.40 11.67
CA PHE A 374 31.56 5.24 10.43
C PHE A 374 32.50 6.41 10.17
N TRP A 375 33.45 6.14 9.28
CA TRP A 375 34.25 7.11 8.55
C TRP A 375 34.01 6.89 7.05
N LEU A 376 33.61 7.93 6.32
CA LEU A 376 33.22 7.80 4.90
C LEU A 376 34.39 7.42 3.98
N GLY A 377 35.62 7.81 4.35
CA GLY A 377 36.80 7.61 3.51
C GLY A 377 37.35 8.92 2.97
N ASN A 378 38.68 9.07 3.01
CA ASN A 378 39.36 10.28 2.56
C ASN A 378 39.27 10.47 1.05
N GLU A 379 39.20 9.39 0.27
CA GLU A 379 39.04 9.48 -1.20
C GLU A 379 37.69 10.08 -1.58
N ALA A 380 36.62 9.64 -0.90
CA ALA A 380 35.28 10.18 -1.07
C ALA A 380 35.22 11.64 -0.59
N LEU A 381 35.78 11.96 0.58
CA LEU A 381 35.86 13.32 1.11
C LEU A 381 36.62 14.28 0.18
N HIS A 382 37.76 13.84 -0.35
CA HIS A 382 38.51 14.61 -1.35
C HIS A 382 37.66 14.84 -2.60
N ALA A 383 37.04 13.79 -3.15
CA ALA A 383 36.20 13.92 -4.35
C ALA A 383 35.00 14.88 -4.14
N LEU A 384 34.36 14.84 -2.98
CA LEU A 384 33.26 15.73 -2.62
C LEU A 384 33.71 17.19 -2.48
N THR A 385 34.84 17.43 -1.81
CA THR A 385 35.36 18.78 -1.56
C THR A 385 36.12 19.39 -2.75
N ALA A 386 36.58 18.57 -3.69
CA ALA A 386 37.17 19.02 -4.94
C ALA A 386 36.11 19.52 -5.95
N ALA A 387 34.84 19.13 -5.78
CA ALA A 387 33.75 19.52 -6.69
C ALA A 387 33.34 20.99 -6.55
N GLY A 388 33.64 21.63 -5.43
CA GLY A 388 33.30 23.02 -5.15
C GLY A 388 33.51 23.36 -3.69
N PRO A 389 33.33 24.63 -3.30
CA PRO A 389 33.56 25.04 -1.92
C PRO A 389 32.46 24.47 -1.03
N THR A 390 32.88 23.82 0.07
CA THR A 390 31.97 23.20 1.04
C THR A 390 32.18 23.81 2.42
N GLU A 391 31.14 23.78 3.23
CA GLU A 391 31.21 24.13 4.65
C GLU A 391 31.22 22.85 5.50
N LEU A 392 31.83 22.96 6.68
CA LEU A 392 31.88 21.88 7.66
C LEU A 392 31.11 22.26 8.91
N ARG A 393 30.33 21.32 9.40
CA ARG A 393 29.69 21.36 10.71
C ARG A 393 30.09 20.15 11.54
N VAL A 394 30.42 20.39 12.80
CA VAL A 394 30.71 19.37 13.81
C VAL A 394 29.72 19.52 14.95
N ASP A 395 28.90 18.51 15.17
CA ASP A 395 27.94 18.47 16.28
C ASP A 395 28.49 17.59 17.41
N LEU A 396 28.42 18.12 18.63
CA LEU A 396 28.84 17.46 19.87
C LEU A 396 27.63 17.33 20.78
N ARG A 397 27.35 16.13 21.29
CA ARG A 397 26.25 15.91 22.22
C ARG A 397 26.67 15.03 23.39
N THR A 398 26.17 15.40 24.57
CA THR A 398 26.20 14.61 25.80
C THR A 398 24.76 14.38 26.25
N PRO A 399 24.50 13.55 27.27
CA PRO A 399 23.15 13.41 27.83
C PRO A 399 22.54 14.72 28.38
N LEU A 400 23.37 15.76 28.63
CA LEU A 400 22.93 17.00 29.29
C LEU A 400 23.02 18.24 28.40
N ASP A 401 23.94 18.24 27.43
CA ASP A 401 24.30 19.42 26.64
C ASP A 401 24.58 19.08 25.17
N ALA A 402 24.38 20.06 24.29
CA ALA A 402 24.77 20.01 22.89
C ALA A 402 25.51 21.30 22.48
N ALA A 403 26.55 21.15 21.66
CA ALA A 403 27.31 22.26 21.10
C ALA A 403 27.67 21.95 19.65
N PHE A 404 27.99 22.99 18.86
CA PHE A 404 28.45 22.79 17.49
C PHE A 404 29.60 23.73 17.13
N ALA A 405 30.45 23.27 16.22
CA ALA A 405 31.45 24.05 15.52
C ALA A 405 31.11 24.09 14.04
N HIS A 406 31.32 25.23 13.40
CA HIS A 406 31.05 25.46 12.00
C HIS A 406 32.24 26.18 11.36
N TYR A 407 32.71 25.69 10.21
CA TYR A 407 33.80 26.27 9.44
C TYR A 407 33.27 26.58 8.05
N ARG A 408 33.39 27.85 7.64
CA ARG A 408 32.86 28.32 6.36
C ARG A 408 33.44 27.52 5.19
N ASP A 409 34.75 27.33 5.16
CA ASP A 409 35.41 26.58 4.09
C ASP A 409 35.97 25.27 4.66
N PHE A 410 35.76 24.19 3.94
CA PHE A 410 36.27 22.87 4.25
C PHE A 410 36.69 22.18 2.96
N ALA A 411 37.93 21.72 2.93
CA ALA A 411 38.41 20.85 1.85
C ALA A 411 39.48 19.88 2.34
N VAL A 412 39.53 18.72 1.68
CA VAL A 412 40.55 17.69 1.91
C VAL A 412 41.35 17.54 0.63
N ALA A 413 42.67 17.74 0.69
CA ALA A 413 43.56 17.60 -0.45
C ALA A 413 43.66 16.12 -0.90
N GLY A 414 44.30 15.86 -2.04
CA GLY A 414 44.45 14.50 -2.55
C GLY A 414 45.46 13.65 -1.77
N PRO A 415 45.59 12.36 -2.11
CA PRO A 415 46.55 11.45 -1.48
C PRO A 415 48.01 11.91 -1.63
N GLU A 416 48.34 12.63 -2.70
CA GLU A 416 49.67 13.22 -2.96
C GLU A 416 50.06 14.30 -1.94
N GLU A 417 49.09 14.99 -1.36
CA GLU A 417 49.28 15.96 -0.28
C GLU A 417 48.96 15.36 1.10
N HIS A 418 48.85 14.03 1.17
CA HIS A 418 48.47 13.29 2.36
C HIS A 418 47.14 13.76 2.98
N TYR A 419 46.12 13.99 2.15
CA TYR A 419 44.79 14.41 2.60
C TYR A 419 44.82 15.64 3.52
N ARG A 420 45.66 16.63 3.19
CA ARG A 420 45.82 17.86 3.95
C ARG A 420 44.48 18.56 4.18
N LEU A 421 44.25 19.00 5.42
CA LEU A 421 43.02 19.68 5.80
C LEU A 421 43.10 21.18 5.47
N HIS A 422 42.06 21.69 4.81
CA HIS A 422 41.84 23.11 4.62
C HIS A 422 40.58 23.54 5.39
N LEU A 423 40.71 24.60 6.19
CA LEU A 423 39.62 25.18 6.97
C LEU A 423 39.55 26.68 6.77
N GLY A 424 38.32 27.19 6.67
CA GLY A 424 37.99 28.61 6.61
C GLY A 424 37.62 29.19 7.97
N ALA A 425 36.89 30.30 7.93
CA ALA A 425 36.50 31.03 9.14
C ALA A 425 35.61 30.19 10.06
N TYR A 426 35.96 30.17 11.35
CA TYR A 426 35.24 29.47 12.40
C TYR A 426 34.05 30.27 12.94
N SER A 427 33.00 29.55 13.35
CA SER A 427 31.85 30.04 14.11
C SER A 427 31.22 28.88 14.90
N GLY A 428 30.47 29.14 15.98
CA GLY A 428 29.73 28.08 16.69
C GLY A 428 29.63 28.34 18.19
N THR A 429 29.08 27.35 18.89
CA THR A 429 28.95 27.36 20.36
C THR A 429 29.98 26.47 21.06
N ALA A 430 30.64 25.57 20.31
CA ALA A 430 31.76 24.77 20.80
C ALA A 430 33.06 25.60 20.87
N GLY A 431 34.17 25.01 21.31
CA GLY A 431 35.49 25.63 21.15
C GLY A 431 36.04 25.44 19.72
N ASP A 432 36.86 26.37 19.25
CA ASP A 432 37.61 26.22 17.99
C ASP A 432 38.87 25.37 18.21
N ALA A 433 38.71 24.05 18.12
CA ALA A 433 39.82 23.10 18.27
C ALA A 433 40.48 22.72 16.92
N MET A 434 39.82 22.94 15.78
CA MET A 434 40.33 22.45 14.50
C MET A 434 41.12 23.47 13.71
N SER A 435 40.94 24.78 13.94
CA SER A 435 41.72 25.81 13.23
C SER A 435 43.23 25.66 13.47
N TYR A 436 43.65 25.16 14.64
CA TYR A 436 45.07 24.87 14.91
C TYR A 436 45.65 23.81 13.95
N HIS A 437 44.80 22.94 13.44
CA HIS A 437 45.16 21.87 12.53
C HIS A 437 45.01 22.23 11.05
N ALA A 438 44.54 23.45 10.74
CA ALA A 438 44.44 23.92 9.37
C ALA A 438 45.81 23.84 8.67
N GLY A 439 45.81 23.27 7.46
CA GLY A 439 47.02 23.03 6.68
C GLY A 439 47.86 21.84 7.15
N SER A 440 47.46 21.07 8.16
CA SER A 440 48.18 19.86 8.58
C SER A 440 47.83 18.65 7.68
N PRO A 441 48.79 17.76 7.37
CA PRO A 441 48.50 16.50 6.68
C PRO A 441 47.67 15.56 7.57
N PHE A 442 46.94 14.63 6.96
CA PHE A 442 46.24 13.57 7.68
C PHE A 442 47.25 12.54 8.20
N SER A 443 47.00 11.99 9.38
CA SER A 443 47.88 10.98 9.98
C SER A 443 47.09 9.81 10.57
N THR A 444 47.60 8.59 10.39
CA THR A 444 47.03 7.34 10.91
C THR A 444 48.00 6.62 11.85
N MET A 445 47.61 5.45 12.34
CA MET A 445 48.51 4.56 13.09
C MET A 445 49.84 4.34 12.32
N PRO A 446 51.00 4.36 13.01
CA PRO A 446 52.28 4.13 12.35
C PRO A 446 52.31 2.75 11.70
N THR A 447 52.71 2.68 10.44
CA THR A 447 52.87 1.42 9.67
C THR A 447 54.15 0.65 10.02
N SER A 448 55.00 1.17 10.91
CA SER A 448 56.23 0.50 11.34
C SER A 448 56.49 0.68 12.85
N PRO A 449 56.94 -0.37 13.56
CA PRO A 449 57.32 -0.29 14.97
C PRO A 449 58.46 0.70 15.24
N ASP A 450 59.31 1.01 14.26
CA ASP A 450 60.41 1.98 14.41
C ASP A 450 59.91 3.43 14.40
N LYS A 451 58.75 3.70 13.78
CA LYS A 451 58.07 5.02 13.84
C LYS A 451 57.22 5.18 15.10
N ALA A 452 57.01 4.13 15.90
CA ALA A 452 56.25 4.20 17.15
C ALA A 452 56.98 4.94 18.28
N LEU A 453 58.31 5.12 18.17
CA LEU A 453 59.14 5.83 19.15
C LEU A 453 59.21 7.35 18.94
N SER A 454 58.72 7.87 17.81
CA SER A 454 58.52 9.31 17.60
C SER A 454 57.17 9.73 18.20
N ARG A 455 57.17 10.16 19.47
CA ARG A 455 55.99 10.60 20.25
C ARG A 455 55.36 11.92 19.76
N SER A 456 55.12 12.09 18.47
CA SER A 456 54.32 13.19 17.94
C SER A 456 53.66 12.76 16.63
N PRO A 457 52.33 12.61 16.57
CA PRO A 457 51.63 12.55 15.29
C PRO A 457 51.95 13.83 14.52
N GLN A 458 52.52 13.73 13.32
CA GLN A 458 52.90 14.87 12.48
C GLN A 458 51.72 15.44 11.67
N GLY A 459 50.48 15.25 12.15
CA GLY A 459 49.25 15.56 11.43
C GLY A 459 47.99 15.43 12.28
N ILE A 460 46.82 15.63 11.67
CA ILE A 460 45.53 15.45 12.33
C ILE A 460 45.29 13.96 12.56
N ASN A 461 44.95 13.58 13.78
CA ASN A 461 44.60 12.21 14.13
C ASN A 461 43.26 12.16 14.87
N TRP A 462 42.33 11.35 14.37
CA TRP A 462 40.98 11.17 14.94
C TRP A 462 40.91 10.06 16.00
N PHE A 463 42.08 9.56 16.43
CA PHE A 463 42.23 8.45 17.39
C PHE A 463 41.75 8.74 18.82
N PRO A 464 42.08 9.86 19.48
CA PRO A 464 41.87 9.99 20.91
C PRO A 464 40.45 10.49 21.20
N TRP A 465 39.44 9.68 20.85
CA TRP A 465 38.05 9.95 21.20
C TRP A 465 37.33 8.68 21.68
N LYS A 466 38.04 7.65 22.16
CA LYS A 466 37.50 6.68 23.12
C LYS A 466 38.66 5.92 23.79
N GLY A 467 38.72 5.93 25.12
CA GLY A 467 39.79 5.26 25.88
C GLY A 467 40.84 6.18 26.52
N PHE A 468 40.78 7.49 26.27
CA PHE A 468 41.25 8.49 27.23
C PHE A 468 40.05 8.92 28.08
N GLU A 469 40.26 9.28 29.34
CA GLU A 469 39.25 9.44 30.41
C GLU A 469 38.01 10.34 30.09
N PHE A 470 37.94 11.01 28.93
CA PHE A 470 36.89 11.99 28.58
C PHE A 470 36.51 11.99 27.08
N SER A 471 36.00 10.88 26.53
CA SER A 471 35.35 10.90 25.21
C SER A 471 33.97 11.55 25.29
N ILE A 472 33.67 12.50 24.40
CA ILE A 472 32.30 12.99 24.21
C ILE A 472 31.43 11.81 23.73
N PRO A 473 30.24 11.56 24.30
CA PRO A 473 29.40 10.43 23.94
C PRO A 473 28.98 10.43 22.47
N PHE A 474 28.63 11.59 21.92
CA PHE A 474 28.23 11.72 20.52
C PHE A 474 29.04 12.80 19.80
N THR A 475 29.56 12.47 18.63
CA THR A 475 30.24 13.42 17.74
C THR A 475 29.91 13.07 16.29
N GLU A 476 29.47 14.06 15.54
CA GLU A 476 29.14 13.92 14.12
C GLU A 476 29.79 15.04 13.32
N MET A 477 30.41 14.69 12.19
CA MET A 477 30.95 15.65 11.25
C MET A 477 30.25 15.51 9.91
N LYS A 478 29.84 16.65 9.37
CA LYS A 478 29.06 16.72 8.16
C LYS A 478 29.44 17.92 7.32
N LEU A 479 29.41 17.73 6.01
CA LEU A 479 29.73 18.76 5.04
C LEU A 479 28.51 19.08 4.17
N ARG A 480 28.48 20.29 3.62
CA ARG A 480 27.47 20.72 2.66
C ARG A 480 28.11 21.65 1.64
N PRO A 481 27.81 21.55 0.34
CA PRO A 481 28.26 22.54 -0.63
C PRO A 481 27.71 23.94 -0.30
N HIS A 482 28.49 24.98 -0.54
CA HIS A 482 27.92 26.33 -0.50
C HIS A 482 26.90 26.50 -1.61
N LEU A 483 25.69 26.90 -1.22
CA LEU A 483 24.71 27.48 -2.15
C LEU A 483 25.19 28.88 -2.55
N GLY A 484 26.20 28.94 -3.42
CA GLY A 484 26.61 30.19 -4.05
C GLY A 484 25.42 30.79 -4.79
N ARG A 485 25.07 32.03 -4.47
CA ARG A 485 24.13 32.85 -5.24
C ARG A 485 24.53 32.71 -6.72
N ALA A 486 23.61 32.21 -7.56
CA ALA A 486 23.83 32.08 -9.00
C ALA A 486 24.50 33.36 -9.53
N PRO A 487 25.49 33.27 -10.44
CA PRO A 487 26.12 34.46 -11.00
C PRO A 487 25.02 35.29 -11.67
N GLY A 488 24.63 36.37 -11.00
CA GLY A 488 23.66 37.31 -11.50
C GLY A 488 24.17 37.80 -12.84
N THR A 489 23.32 37.72 -13.85
CA THR A 489 23.47 38.34 -15.15
C THR A 489 23.98 39.77 -14.96
N GLY A 490 25.28 39.95 -15.17
CA GLY A 490 25.95 41.24 -15.11
C GLY A 490 25.40 42.11 -16.22
N GLY A 491 24.40 42.93 -15.88
CA GLY A 491 23.91 44.01 -16.71
C GLY A 491 25.08 44.90 -17.11
N SER A 492 25.37 44.91 -18.40
CA SER A 492 26.27 45.86 -19.05
C SER A 492 25.87 47.28 -18.67
N ARG A 493 26.66 47.93 -17.81
CA ARG A 493 26.73 49.39 -17.77
C ARG A 493 27.70 49.82 -18.86
N ARG A 494 27.16 50.22 -20.02
CA ARG A 494 27.87 51.07 -20.98
C ARG A 494 28.22 52.39 -20.29
N LYS A 495 29.49 52.76 -20.33
CA LYS A 495 29.93 54.16 -20.27
C LYS A 495 29.89 54.74 -21.67
#